data_AF-A0A658NU26-F1
#
_entry.id   AF-A0A658NU26-F1
#
_cell.length_a   1.000
_cell.length_b   1.000
_cell.length_c   1.000
_cell.angle_alpha   90.00
_cell.angle_beta   90.00
_cell.angle_gamma   90.00
#
_symmetry.space_group_name_H-M   'P 1'
#
loop_
_entity.id
_entity.type
_entity.pdbx_description
1 polymer ?
#
loop_
_entity_poly.entity_id
_entity_poly.type
_entity_poly.pdbx_seq_one_letter_code
_entity_poly.pdbx_strand_id
1 'polypeptide(L)'
;GQVRLSVRPGAGSGDAGRLRFEVHDTGIGISPELQTTLFDPFAQADGSTTRQYGGTGLGLAVSKQLVELMGGQIEVESSPGQGSCFRFEIDAEPVAGSVVEPVGEPVLAAGAKA
;
A
#
# COMPACT_ATOMS: atom_id res chain seq x y z
N GLY A 1 1.16 -14.97 5.94
CA GLY A 1 0.68 -14.04 4.92
C GLY A 1 1.86 -13.53 4.14
N GLN A 2 1.65 -13.10 2.90
CA GLN A 2 2.66 -12.45 2.09
C GLN A 2 2.26 -10.99 1.84
N VAL A 3 3.26 -10.15 1.59
CA VAL A 3 3.06 -8.78 1.11
C VAL A 3 3.89 -8.63 -0.17
N ARG A 4 3.28 -8.08 -1.23
CA ARG A 4 3.94 -7.80 -2.51
C ARG A 4 3.80 -6.33 -2.82
N LEU A 5 4.92 -5.69 -3.13
CA LEU A 5 4.96 -4.34 -3.68
C LEU A 5 5.19 -4.42 -5.19
N SER A 6 4.35 -3.75 -5.96
CA SER A 6 4.60 -3.47 -7.37
C SER A 6 4.63 -1.97 -7.62
N VAL A 7 5.54 -1.56 -8.49
CA VAL A 7 5.69 -0.17 -8.94
C VAL A 7 5.61 -0.15 -10.46
N ARG A 8 4.80 0.76 -10.99
CA ARG A 8 4.58 0.93 -12.43
C ARG A 8 4.42 2.41 -12.77
N PRO A 9 4.68 2.84 -14.01
CA PRO A 9 4.36 4.20 -14.44
C PRO A 9 2.87 4.51 -14.18
N GLY A 10 2.61 5.68 -13.62
CA GLY A 10 1.26 6.21 -13.39
C GLY A 10 0.58 6.63 -14.70
N ALA A 11 -0.75 6.76 -14.68
CA ALA A 11 -1.49 7.22 -15.85
C ALA A 11 -1.16 8.70 -16.14
N GLY A 12 -0.98 9.06 -17.42
CA GLY A 12 -0.68 10.44 -17.82
C GLY A 12 0.74 10.90 -17.51
N SER A 13 1.67 9.97 -17.26
CA SER A 13 3.09 10.27 -17.09
C SER A 13 3.69 10.85 -18.38
N GLY A 14 3.64 12.18 -18.51
CA GLY A 14 4.55 12.94 -19.37
C GLY A 14 5.96 12.99 -18.74
N ASP A 15 6.68 14.10 -18.92
CA ASP A 15 8.04 14.28 -18.37
C ASP A 15 8.12 14.21 -16.82
N ALA A 16 7.00 14.34 -16.11
CA ALA A 16 6.95 14.46 -14.64
C ALA A 16 7.07 13.13 -13.86
N GLY A 17 7.35 11.99 -14.50
CA GLY A 17 7.76 10.77 -13.78
C GLY A 17 6.76 10.23 -12.73
N ARG A 18 5.45 10.31 -12.99
CA ARG A 18 4.43 9.80 -12.06
C ARG A 18 4.55 8.29 -11.88
N LEU A 19 4.58 7.82 -10.63
CA LEU A 19 4.70 6.41 -10.27
C LEU A 19 3.45 5.94 -9.51
N ARG A 20 2.95 4.76 -9.89
CA ARG A 20 1.88 4.04 -9.18
C ARG A 20 2.48 2.89 -8.38
N PHE A 21 2.17 2.88 -7.09
CA PHE A 21 2.54 1.85 -6.13
C PHE A 21 1.31 1.03 -5.76
N GLU A 22 1.50 -0.28 -5.65
CA GLU A 22 0.47 -1.21 -5.17
C GLU A 22 1.05 -2.17 -4.15
N VAL A 23 0.48 -2.17 -2.96
CA VAL A 23 0.85 -3.04 -1.85
C VAL A 23 -0.26 -4.07 -1.69
N HIS A 24 0.00 -5.30 -2.12
CA HIS A 24 -0.92 -6.43 -1.99
C HIS A 24 -0.56 -7.27 -0.78
N ASP A 25 -1.51 -7.47 0.14
CA ASP A 25 -1.38 -8.43 1.24
C ASP A 25 -2.36 -9.61 1.07
N THR A 26 -2.05 -10.75 1.67
CA THR A 26 -2.95 -11.92 1.73
C THR A 26 -3.52 -12.14 3.13
N GLY A 27 -3.74 -11.06 3.87
CA GLY A 27 -4.28 -11.06 5.21
C GLY A 27 -5.78 -11.33 5.23
N ILE A 28 -6.40 -11.01 6.36
CA ILE A 28 -7.83 -11.28 6.61
C ILE A 28 -8.79 -10.45 5.75
N GLY A 29 -8.29 -9.45 5.03
CA GLY A 29 -9.11 -8.47 4.31
C GLY A 29 -9.89 -7.54 5.24
N ILE A 30 -10.58 -6.57 4.64
CA ILE A 30 -11.24 -5.45 5.33
C ILE A 30 -12.67 -5.34 4.82
N SER A 31 -13.64 -5.19 5.75
CA SER A 31 -15.04 -5.03 5.35
C SER A 31 -15.28 -3.69 4.66
N PRO A 32 -16.28 -3.56 3.77
CA PRO A 32 -16.59 -2.30 3.10
C PRO A 32 -16.81 -1.13 4.07
N GLU A 33 -17.43 -1.40 5.22
CA GLU A 33 -17.71 -0.38 6.25
C GLU A 33 -16.42 0.18 6.84
N LEU A 34 -15.46 -0.69 7.16
CA LEU A 34 -14.17 -0.30 7.72
C LEU A 34 -13.29 0.41 6.69
N GLN A 35 -13.40 0.07 5.40
CA GLN A 35 -12.64 0.75 4.34
C GLN A 35 -12.93 2.26 4.29
N THR A 36 -14.14 2.69 4.66
CA THR A 36 -14.53 4.13 4.64
C THR A 36 -13.82 4.98 5.68
N THR A 37 -13.42 4.40 6.80
CA THR A 37 -12.78 5.09 7.93
C THR A 37 -11.33 4.66 8.12
N LEU A 38 -10.82 3.77 7.25
CA LEU A 38 -9.53 3.11 7.41
C LEU A 38 -8.33 4.06 7.51
N PHE A 39 -8.43 5.22 6.87
CA PHE A 39 -7.38 6.24 6.87
C PHE A 39 -7.59 7.34 7.93
N ASP A 40 -8.65 7.23 8.75
CA ASP A 40 -8.87 8.18 9.84
C ASP A 40 -7.89 7.88 10.98
N PRO A 41 -7.37 8.92 11.65
CA PRO A 41 -6.51 8.72 12.82
C PRO A 41 -7.22 7.90 13.89
N PHE A 42 -6.51 6.90 14.42
CA PHE A 42 -7.03 6.00 15.46
C PHE A 42 -8.20 5.11 15.03
N ALA A 43 -8.50 5.03 13.72
CA ALA A 43 -9.44 4.05 13.22
C ALA A 43 -8.92 2.64 13.50
N GLN A 44 -9.71 1.86 14.24
CA GLN A 44 -9.46 0.47 14.52
C GLN A 44 -10.72 -0.31 14.18
N ALA A 45 -10.58 -1.39 13.42
CA ALA A 45 -11.62 -2.42 13.36
C ALA A 45 -11.93 -2.88 14.78
N ASP A 46 -13.20 -2.98 15.16
CA ASP A 46 -13.72 -3.27 16.50
C ASP A 46 -12.74 -3.91 17.50
N GLY A 47 -12.80 -3.45 18.77
CA GLY A 47 -11.87 -3.74 19.87
C GLY A 47 -11.54 -5.21 20.21
N SER A 48 -12.06 -6.19 19.45
CA SER A 48 -11.61 -7.58 19.48
C SER A 48 -10.30 -7.80 18.69
N THR A 49 -10.04 -7.04 17.61
CA THR A 49 -8.84 -7.22 16.76
C THR A 49 -7.57 -6.60 17.38
N THR A 50 -7.72 -5.64 18.30
CA THR A 50 -6.63 -4.98 19.02
C THR A 50 -5.76 -5.95 19.81
N ARG A 51 -6.33 -7.08 20.27
CA ARG A 51 -5.59 -8.11 20.99
C ARG A 51 -4.83 -9.08 20.08
N GLN A 52 -5.20 -9.17 18.80
CA GLN A 52 -4.65 -10.17 17.89
C GLN A 52 -3.62 -9.59 16.90
N TYR A 53 -3.78 -8.33 16.49
CA TYR A 53 -2.91 -7.73 15.46
C TYR A 53 -2.36 -6.33 15.78
N GLY A 54 -2.66 -5.76 16.96
CA GLY A 54 -1.96 -4.63 17.61
C GLY A 54 -1.51 -3.44 16.73
N GLY A 55 -2.07 -2.26 16.96
CA GLY A 55 -1.56 -1.01 16.36
C GLY A 55 -2.39 0.20 16.79
N THR A 56 -1.82 1.40 16.79
CA THR A 56 -2.51 2.64 17.23
C THR A 56 -3.54 3.16 16.22
N GLY A 57 -3.67 2.55 15.05
CA GLY A 57 -4.46 3.07 13.94
C GLY A 57 -3.86 4.32 13.27
N LEU A 58 -2.61 4.68 13.59
CA LEU A 58 -1.97 5.87 13.02
C LEU A 58 -1.23 5.60 11.70
N GLY A 59 -0.80 4.37 11.45
CA GLY A 59 0.06 4.05 10.30
C GLY A 59 -0.55 4.46 8.96
N LEU A 60 -1.81 4.08 8.71
CA LEU A 60 -2.49 4.42 7.45
C LEU A 60 -2.84 5.90 7.37
N ALA A 61 -3.17 6.56 8.49
CA ALA A 61 -3.38 8.00 8.52
C ALA A 61 -2.11 8.77 8.14
N VAL A 62 -0.94 8.36 8.66
CA VAL A 62 0.35 8.92 8.29
C VAL A 62 0.67 8.64 6.82
N SER A 63 0.45 7.42 6.33
CA SER A 63 0.66 7.08 4.91
C SER A 63 -0.18 7.96 3.99
N LYS A 64 -1.46 8.19 4.33
CA LYS A 64 -2.34 9.10 3.58
C LYS A 64 -1.79 10.53 3.57
N GLN A 65 -1.41 11.06 4.73
CA GLN A 65 -0.83 12.41 4.81
C GLN A 65 0.45 12.55 3.98
N LEU A 66 1.35 11.55 4.03
CA LEU A 66 2.58 11.58 3.22
C LEU A 66 2.28 11.55 1.72
N VAL A 67 1.36 10.68 1.28
CA VAL A 67 0.96 10.61 -0.13
C VAL A 67 0.32 11.93 -0.58
N GLU A 68 -0.55 12.53 0.23
CA GLU A 68 -1.18 13.83 -0.06
C GLU A 68 -0.15 14.96 -0.13
N LEU A 69 0.84 14.99 0.78
CA LEU A 69 1.96 15.94 0.73
C LEU A 69 2.81 15.79 -0.53
N MET A 70 2.84 14.59 -1.12
CA MET A 70 3.52 14.30 -2.39
C MET A 70 2.63 14.53 -3.62
N GLY A 71 1.48 15.19 -3.46
CA GLY A 71 0.53 15.48 -4.56
C GLY A 71 -0.27 14.26 -5.05
N GLY A 72 -0.24 13.18 -4.26
CA GLY A 72 -0.86 11.90 -4.56
C GLY A 72 -2.22 11.68 -3.90
N GLN A 73 -2.78 10.50 -4.17
CA GLN A 73 -3.94 9.96 -3.46
C GLN A 73 -3.70 8.48 -3.17
N ILE A 74 -4.18 8.00 -2.01
CA ILE A 74 -4.14 6.59 -1.61
C ILE A 74 -5.56 6.02 -1.48
N GLU A 75 -5.73 4.79 -1.96
CA GLU A 75 -6.99 4.05 -1.97
C GLU A 75 -6.76 2.61 -1.52
N VAL A 76 -7.82 1.93 -1.14
CA VAL A 76 -7.79 0.50 -0.77
C VAL A 76 -8.88 -0.25 -1.53
N GLU A 77 -8.52 -1.43 -2.04
CA GLU A 77 -9.45 -2.44 -2.53
C GLU A 77 -9.28 -3.68 -1.66
N SER A 78 -10.33 -4.12 -0.96
CA SER A 78 -10.26 -5.27 -0.08
C SER A 78 -11.59 -6.00 0.03
N SER A 79 -11.53 -7.27 0.40
CA SER A 79 -12.70 -8.07 0.76
C SER A 79 -12.32 -9.06 1.86
N PRO A 80 -13.20 -9.32 2.85
CA PRO A 80 -12.93 -10.30 3.89
C PRO A 80 -12.49 -11.66 3.32
N GLY A 81 -11.41 -12.20 3.86
CA GLY A 81 -10.79 -13.47 3.45
C GLY A 81 -9.93 -13.42 2.18
N GLN A 82 -9.87 -12.28 1.48
CA GLN A 82 -9.15 -12.15 0.20
C GLN A 82 -7.88 -11.29 0.28
N GLY A 83 -7.59 -10.69 1.44
CA GLY A 83 -6.51 -9.72 1.60
C GLY A 83 -6.89 -8.32 1.12
N SER A 84 -5.89 -7.47 0.89
CA SER A 84 -6.09 -6.07 0.51
C SER A 84 -5.06 -5.62 -0.52
N CYS A 85 -5.43 -4.63 -1.32
CA CYS A 85 -4.54 -3.88 -2.20
C CYS A 85 -4.64 -2.40 -1.82
N PHE A 86 -3.53 -1.83 -1.33
CA PHE A 86 -3.40 -0.40 -1.14
C PHE A 86 -2.71 0.20 -2.36
N ARG A 87 -3.36 1.13 -3.04
CA ARG A 87 -2.87 1.77 -4.27
C ARG A 87 -2.67 3.25 -4.03
N PHE A 88 -1.53 3.78 -4.43
CA PHE A 88 -1.31 5.22 -4.48
C PHE A 88 -0.44 5.64 -5.64
N GLU A 89 -0.52 6.90 -6.01
CA GLU A 89 0.34 7.51 -7.01
C GLU A 89 1.03 8.74 -6.45
N ILE A 90 2.28 8.96 -6.81
CA ILE A 90 3.06 10.15 -6.46
C ILE A 90 3.90 10.59 -7.66
N ASP A 91 4.23 11.88 -7.71
CA ASP A 91 5.20 12.39 -8.67
C ASP A 91 6.62 12.13 -8.13
N ALA A 92 7.49 11.61 -9.00
CA ALA A 92 8.87 11.28 -8.65
C ALA A 92 9.80 11.71 -9.78
N GLU A 93 10.61 12.72 -9.51
CA GLU A 93 11.60 13.17 -10.49
C GLU A 93 12.74 12.14 -10.62
N PRO A 94 13.10 11.74 -11.85
CA PRO A 94 14.23 10.85 -12.04
C PRO A 94 15.52 11.56 -11.63
N VAL A 95 16.29 10.91 -10.75
CA VAL A 95 17.63 11.40 -10.38
C VAL A 95 18.62 11.02 -11.48
N ALA A 96 19.11 12.01 -12.21
CA ALA A 96 20.11 11.81 -13.26
C ALA A 96 21.40 11.16 -12.69
N GLY A 97 21.82 10.04 -13.28
CA GLY A 97 23.09 9.37 -12.94
C GLY A 97 22.99 8.18 -11.99
N SER A 98 21.79 7.80 -11.54
CA SER A 98 21.58 6.56 -10.78
C SER A 98 21.14 5.43 -11.72
N VAL A 99 22.11 4.77 -12.38
CA VAL A 99 21.90 3.37 -12.78
C VAL A 99 21.95 2.56 -11.49
N VAL A 100 20.79 2.39 -10.85
CA VAL A 100 20.65 1.32 -9.87
C VAL A 100 20.63 0.02 -10.65
N GLU A 101 21.72 -0.73 -10.59
CA GLU A 101 21.69 -2.15 -10.92
C GLU A 101 20.50 -2.76 -10.18
N PRO A 102 19.58 -3.48 -10.84
CA PRO A 102 18.42 -4.05 -10.17
C PRO A 102 18.93 -4.93 -9.03
N VAL A 103 18.57 -4.57 -7.80
CA VAL A 103 18.92 -5.35 -6.61
C VAL A 103 18.06 -6.61 -6.62
N GLY A 104 18.60 -7.66 -7.25
CA GLY A 104 18.08 -9.03 -7.22
C GLY A 104 16.91 -9.32 -8.16
N GLU A 105 16.76 -10.60 -8.51
CA GLU A 105 15.58 -11.13 -9.17
C GLU A 105 14.32 -10.73 -8.40
N PRO A 106 13.17 -10.48 -9.06
CA PRO A 106 11.92 -10.26 -8.37
C PRO A 106 11.70 -11.42 -7.40
N VAL A 107 11.64 -11.12 -6.10
CA VAL A 107 11.26 -12.10 -5.10
C VAL A 107 9.80 -12.43 -5.36
N LEU A 108 9.57 -13.39 -6.26
CA LEU A 108 8.36 -14.17 -6.25
C LEU A 108 8.35 -14.81 -4.87
N ALA A 109 7.46 -14.32 -4.00
CA ALA A 109 7.09 -15.05 -2.81
C ALA A 109 6.54 -16.40 -3.30
N ALA A 110 7.44 -17.37 -3.45
CA ALA A 110 7.11 -18.74 -3.76
C ALA A 110 6.24 -19.21 -2.61
N GLY A 111 5.04 -19.69 -2.94
CA GLY A 111 4.12 -20.26 -1.98
C GLY A 111 4.84 -21.33 -1.18
N ALA A 112 5.12 -21.03 0.09
CA ALA A 112 5.34 -22.07 1.07
C ALA A 112 3.99 -22.72 1.33
N LYS A 113 3.81 -23.95 0.85
CA LYS A 113 3.21 -25.04 1.62
C LYS A 113 3.47 -26.40 0.93
N ALA A 114 4.22 -27.22 1.68
CA ALA A 114 4.36 -28.67 1.76
C ALA A 114 4.05 -29.52 0.52
#